data_AF-A0A4R9JXS3-F1
#
_entry.id   AF-A0A4R9JXS3-F1
#
_cell.length_a   1.000
_cell.length_b   1.000
_cell.length_c   1.000
_cell.angle_alpha   90.00
_cell.angle_beta   90.00
_cell.angle_gamma   90.00
#
_symmetry.space_group_name_H-M   'P 1'
#
loop_
_entity.id
_entity.type
_entity.pdbx_description
1 polymer ?
#
loop_
_entity_poly.entity_id
_entity_poly.type
_entity_poly.pdbx_seq_one_letter_code
_entity_poly.pdbx_strand_id
1 'polypeptide(L)'
;MAVMDFNRYKEINDQRLNYREMEDANVVSYYRNTGCGDGYRIYLKVNDHGLVEDASYTTTGCGFGIVALAMATEYAKGKSMEDLRKLTPEILETLFEFPERRKNYPESAVAALKKAVEDWEKGATVPPEKRVSKAKALELLANQGHLREADLSSVMIEKENLNGVDFSHANLNNAFLQNSSFVGANFSGTNLRASFLNGADLRKANFRGADLRWAKLAGADIEGADFTGALYDIGTRVDQKQMYIFDVMTKAGKDLYVSTEE
;
A
#
# COMPACT_ATOMS: atom_id res chain seq x y z
N MET A 1 16.18 29.67 7.87
CA MET A 1 15.50 28.44 7.41
C MET A 1 15.13 27.67 8.65
N ALA A 2 13.84 27.50 8.92
CA ALA A 2 13.44 26.56 9.95
C ALA A 2 13.85 25.15 9.47
N VAL A 3 14.46 24.41 10.39
CA VAL A 3 15.02 23.09 10.11
C VAL A 3 13.95 22.10 10.53
N MET A 4 13.53 21.24 9.59
CA MET A 4 12.61 20.15 9.86
C MET A 4 13.00 19.42 11.15
N ASP A 5 12.03 19.22 12.04
CA ASP A 5 12.24 18.47 13.28
C ASP A 5 12.47 16.98 12.96
N PHE A 6 13.75 16.61 12.85
CA PHE A 6 14.15 15.24 12.53
C PHE A 6 13.83 14.25 13.64
N ASN A 7 13.82 14.68 14.91
CA ASN A 7 13.47 13.81 16.03
C ASN A 7 12.00 13.45 15.95
N ARG A 8 11.13 14.43 15.70
CA ARG A 8 9.70 14.20 15.51
C ARG A 8 9.40 13.41 14.24
N TYR A 9 10.12 13.66 13.15
CA TYR A 9 10.04 12.84 11.93
C TYR A 9 10.29 11.35 12.24
N LYS A 10 11.38 11.07 12.97
CA LYS A 10 11.75 9.71 13.34
C LYS A 10 10.72 9.09 14.27
N GLU A 11 10.28 9.82 15.29
CA GLU A 11 9.27 9.37 16.24
C GLU A 11 7.97 8.93 15.54
N ILE A 12 7.43 9.76 14.64
CA ILE A 12 6.20 9.45 13.90
C ILE A 12 6.38 8.18 13.04
N ASN A 13 7.54 8.02 12.41
CA ASN A 13 7.85 6.86 11.57
C ASN A 13 8.02 5.58 12.40
N ASP A 14 8.68 5.68 13.56
CA ASP A 14 8.95 4.55 14.45
C ASP A 14 7.67 4.11 15.16
N GLN A 15 6.87 5.06 15.68
CA GLN A 15 5.60 4.78 16.35
C GLN A 15 4.46 4.45 15.38
N ARG A 16 4.62 4.76 14.08
CA ARG A 16 3.59 4.52 13.06
C ARG A 16 2.26 5.16 13.45
N LEU A 17 2.29 6.45 13.80
CA LEU A 17 1.11 7.21 14.24
C LEU A 17 -0.04 7.06 13.23
N ASN A 18 -1.22 6.65 13.73
CA ASN A 18 -2.45 6.38 12.98
C ASN A 18 -2.34 5.34 11.84
N TYR A 19 -1.24 4.61 11.72
CA TYR A 19 -1.03 3.60 10.66
C TYR A 19 -1.66 2.27 11.08
N ARG A 20 -2.86 1.98 10.57
CA ARG A 20 -3.58 0.72 10.80
C ARG A 20 -4.78 0.58 9.86
N GLU A 21 -5.17 -0.66 9.60
CA GLU A 21 -6.53 -0.95 9.14
C GLU A 21 -7.53 -0.61 10.25
N MET A 22 -8.70 -0.08 9.88
CA MET A 22 -9.78 0.24 10.83
C MET A 22 -11.05 -0.48 10.36
N GLU A 23 -11.38 -1.58 11.05
CA GLU A 23 -12.49 -2.46 10.66
C GLU A 23 -13.86 -1.81 10.82
N ASP A 24 -14.02 -0.95 11.83
CA ASP A 24 -15.25 -0.22 12.12
C ASP A 24 -15.36 1.13 11.39
N ALA A 25 -14.44 1.44 10.47
CA ALA A 25 -14.53 2.62 9.62
C ALA A 25 -15.77 2.53 8.72
N ASN A 26 -16.59 3.58 8.64
CA ASN A 26 -17.67 3.63 7.67
C ASN A 26 -17.29 4.40 6.39
N VAL A 27 -16.12 5.03 6.37
CA VAL A 27 -15.48 5.58 5.17
C VAL A 27 -14.13 4.95 4.97
N VAL A 28 -13.98 4.21 3.88
CA VAL A 28 -12.71 3.73 3.35
C VAL A 28 -12.56 4.24 1.93
N SER A 29 -11.39 4.82 1.63
CA SER A 29 -11.08 5.41 0.32
C SER A 29 -9.67 5.03 -0.13
N TYR A 30 -9.55 4.71 -1.42
CA TYR A 30 -8.27 4.44 -2.07
C TYR A 30 -7.80 5.67 -2.87
N TYR A 31 -6.56 6.04 -2.67
CA TYR A 31 -5.89 7.10 -3.43
C TYR A 31 -4.54 6.59 -3.95
N ARG A 32 -4.26 6.82 -5.23
CA ARG A 32 -2.95 6.51 -5.82
C ARG A 32 -2.21 7.82 -6.08
N ASN A 33 -1.07 7.98 -5.43
CA ASN A 33 -0.20 9.12 -5.67
C ASN A 33 0.36 9.03 -7.11
N THR A 34 0.04 10.02 -7.94
CA THR A 34 0.44 10.04 -9.35
C THR A 34 1.93 10.32 -9.55
N GLY A 35 2.59 10.98 -8.61
CA GLY A 35 4.00 11.33 -8.70
C GLY A 35 4.95 10.17 -8.38
N CYS A 36 4.69 9.44 -7.30
CA CYS A 36 5.53 8.31 -6.87
C CYS A 36 4.91 6.91 -7.08
N GLY A 37 3.62 6.86 -7.41
CA GLY A 37 2.87 5.61 -7.57
C GLY A 37 2.44 4.95 -6.27
N ASP A 38 2.70 5.55 -5.11
CA ASP A 38 2.34 4.99 -3.81
C ASP A 38 0.82 4.91 -3.61
N GLY A 39 0.35 3.81 -3.04
CA GLY A 39 -1.04 3.59 -2.69
C GLY A 39 -1.32 4.06 -1.27
N TYR A 40 -2.28 4.96 -1.12
CA TYR A 40 -2.79 5.43 0.16
C TYR A 40 -4.20 4.91 0.35
N ARG A 41 -4.50 4.47 1.57
CA ARG A 41 -5.87 4.21 1.98
C ARG A 41 -6.18 5.03 3.21
N ILE A 42 -7.29 5.75 3.15
CA ILE A 42 -7.80 6.53 4.28
C ILE A 42 -9.00 5.79 4.85
N TYR A 43 -9.02 5.68 6.17
CA TYR A 43 -10.14 5.18 6.95
C TYR A 43 -10.64 6.29 7.85
N LEU A 44 -11.94 6.58 7.80
CA LEU A 44 -12.60 7.49 8.73
C LEU A 44 -13.78 6.75 9.37
N LYS A 45 -13.93 6.92 10.68
CA LYS A 45 -15.15 6.62 11.42
C LYS A 45 -15.91 7.91 11.60
N VAL A 46 -17.06 8.02 10.96
CA VAL A 46 -17.84 9.26 10.85
C VAL A 46 -19.19 9.03 11.52
N ASN A 47 -19.61 9.89 12.44
CA ASN A 47 -20.92 9.74 13.05
C ASN A 47 -22.04 10.29 12.15
N ASP A 48 -23.28 10.16 12.61
CA ASP A 48 -24.48 10.59 11.87
C ASP A 48 -24.53 12.12 11.63
N HIS A 49 -23.71 12.89 12.33
CA HIS A 49 -23.57 14.34 12.15
C HIS A 49 -22.44 14.72 11.19
N GLY A 50 -21.76 13.76 10.57
CA GLY A 50 -20.64 14.02 9.65
C GLY A 50 -19.35 14.43 10.36
N LEU A 51 -19.22 14.14 11.65
CA LEU A 51 -18.00 14.38 12.44
C LEU A 51 -17.12 13.13 12.42
N VAL A 52 -15.83 13.30 12.18
CA VAL A 52 -14.84 12.21 12.24
C VAL A 52 -14.48 11.90 13.69
N GLU A 53 -14.86 10.74 14.19
CA GLU A 53 -14.55 10.25 15.53
C GLU A 53 -13.15 9.65 15.63
N ASP A 54 -12.73 8.95 14.57
CA ASP A 54 -11.40 8.35 14.45
C ASP A 54 -10.96 8.35 12.98
N ALA A 55 -9.65 8.38 12.76
CA ALA A 55 -9.04 8.34 11.46
C ALA A 55 -7.76 7.52 11.48
N SER A 56 -7.58 6.71 10.44
CA SER A 56 -6.35 5.96 10.21
C SER A 56 -6.01 5.92 8.73
N TYR A 57 -4.81 5.42 8.45
CA TYR A 57 -4.40 5.17 7.08
C TYR A 57 -3.57 3.91 6.99
N THR A 58 -3.46 3.40 5.77
CA THR A 58 -2.38 2.50 5.37
C THR A 58 -1.71 3.08 4.14
N THR A 59 -0.40 2.93 4.05
CA THR A 59 0.36 3.48 2.92
C THR A 59 1.55 2.62 2.58
N THR A 60 1.78 2.55 1.28
CA THR A 60 2.91 1.87 0.68
C THR A 60 4.07 2.84 0.45
N GLY A 61 3.90 4.10 0.87
CA GLY A 61 4.83 5.18 0.64
C GLY A 61 5.96 5.25 1.65
N CYS A 62 6.92 6.13 1.36
CA CYS A 62 8.10 6.32 2.20
C CYS A 62 7.79 7.11 3.48
N GLY A 63 8.81 7.31 4.32
CA GLY A 63 8.62 7.94 5.63
C GLY A 63 8.05 9.36 5.61
N PHE A 64 8.30 10.16 4.56
CA PHE A 64 7.63 11.45 4.40
C PHE A 64 6.14 11.30 4.08
N GLY A 65 5.76 10.28 3.31
CA GLY A 65 4.35 9.95 3.06
C GLY A 65 3.65 9.49 4.33
N ILE A 66 4.31 8.67 5.15
CA ILE A 66 3.84 8.27 6.48
C ILE A 66 3.58 9.49 7.35
N VAL A 67 4.54 10.41 7.46
CA VAL A 67 4.36 11.63 8.28
C VAL A 67 3.23 12.50 7.75
N ALA A 68 3.14 12.73 6.44
CA ALA A 68 2.08 13.54 5.85
C ALA A 68 0.68 12.94 6.09
N LEU A 69 0.52 11.62 5.93
CA LEU A 69 -0.74 10.93 6.19
C LEU A 69 -1.06 10.86 7.68
N ALA A 70 -0.06 10.72 8.55
CA ALA A 70 -0.24 10.82 9.99
C ALA A 70 -0.76 12.20 10.38
N MET A 71 -0.19 13.28 9.85
CA MET A 71 -0.70 14.65 10.11
C MET A 71 -2.10 14.86 9.54
N ALA A 72 -2.40 14.34 8.34
CA ALA A 72 -3.72 14.44 7.74
C ALA A 72 -4.80 13.71 8.56
N THR A 73 -4.51 12.49 9.00
CA THR A 73 -5.44 11.71 9.82
C THR A 73 -5.55 12.25 11.24
N GLU A 74 -4.47 12.79 11.82
CA GLU A 74 -4.54 13.46 13.12
C GLU A 74 -5.36 14.76 13.05
N TYR A 75 -5.17 15.56 12.00
CA TYR A 75 -6.01 16.73 11.74
C TYR A 75 -7.49 16.35 11.58
N ALA A 76 -7.77 15.20 10.96
CA ALA A 76 -9.13 14.82 10.65
C ALA A 76 -9.99 14.51 11.87
N LYS A 77 -9.40 14.00 12.95
CA LYS A 77 -10.13 13.64 14.17
C LYS A 77 -10.81 14.88 14.78
N GLY A 78 -12.10 14.75 15.07
CA GLY A 78 -12.94 15.82 15.60
C GLY A 78 -13.31 16.91 14.60
N LYS A 79 -13.06 16.72 13.30
CA LYS A 79 -13.46 17.66 12.24
C LYS A 79 -14.70 17.16 11.52
N SER A 80 -15.51 18.11 11.05
CA SER A 80 -16.61 17.80 10.15
C SER A 80 -16.09 17.53 8.73
N MET A 81 -16.86 16.81 7.92
CA MET A 81 -16.54 16.65 6.49
C MET A 81 -16.41 17.99 5.76
N GLU A 82 -17.15 19.02 6.17
CA GLU A 82 -17.01 20.37 5.62
C GLU A 82 -15.66 21.01 5.96
N ASP A 83 -15.16 20.80 7.19
CA ASP A 83 -13.83 21.27 7.60
C ASP A 83 -12.73 20.56 6.81
N LEU A 84 -12.90 19.25 6.53
CA LEU A 84 -11.94 18.49 5.74
C LEU A 84 -11.87 18.95 4.29
N ARG A 85 -12.98 19.40 3.69
CA ARG A 85 -12.95 20.03 2.35
C ARG A 85 -12.05 21.26 2.30
N LYS A 86 -11.99 22.01 3.41
CA LYS A 86 -11.20 23.25 3.54
C LYS A 86 -9.73 22.96 3.86
N LEU A 87 -9.35 21.71 4.08
CA LEU A 87 -7.95 21.34 4.34
C LEU A 87 -7.06 21.74 3.17
N THR A 88 -5.90 22.31 3.48
CA THR A 88 -4.85 22.67 2.51
C THR A 88 -3.50 22.14 2.97
N PRO A 89 -2.49 22.03 2.07
CA PRO A 89 -1.15 21.63 2.45
C PRO A 89 -0.55 22.55 3.51
N GLU A 90 -0.82 23.85 3.45
CA GLU A 90 -0.35 24.84 4.43
C GLU A 90 -0.90 24.56 5.82
N ILE A 91 -2.15 24.12 5.94
CA ILE A 91 -2.73 23.71 7.21
C ILE A 91 -1.99 22.47 7.76
N LEU A 92 -1.69 21.47 6.93
CA LEU A 92 -0.88 20.33 7.39
C LEU A 92 0.54 20.73 7.78
N GLU A 93 1.13 21.69 7.08
CA GLU A 93 2.47 22.21 7.40
C GLU A 93 2.52 22.92 8.76
N THR A 94 1.38 23.41 9.28
CA THR A 94 1.32 23.90 10.68
C THR A 94 1.50 22.79 11.72
N LEU A 95 1.18 21.54 11.37
CA LEU A 95 1.34 20.38 12.25
C LEU A 95 2.75 19.80 12.19
N PHE A 96 3.37 19.82 11.02
CA PHE A 96 4.73 19.37 10.78
C PHE A 96 5.33 20.09 9.55
N GLU A 97 6.46 20.77 9.73
CA GLU A 97 7.13 21.47 8.64
C GLU A 97 7.90 20.51 7.73
N PHE A 98 7.54 20.46 6.44
CA PHE A 98 8.22 19.63 5.44
C PHE A 98 9.34 20.43 4.76
N PRO A 99 10.51 19.81 4.49
CA PRO A 99 11.53 20.44 3.65
C PRO A 99 10.96 20.83 2.28
N GLU A 100 11.43 21.94 1.69
CA GLU A 100 10.94 22.44 0.38
C GLU A 100 10.90 21.36 -0.72
N ARG A 101 11.91 20.48 -0.78
CA ARG A 101 11.97 19.37 -1.74
C ARG A 101 11.00 18.22 -1.46
N ARG A 102 10.19 18.32 -0.40
CA ARG A 102 9.29 17.29 0.13
C ARG A 102 7.85 17.81 0.32
N LYS A 103 7.51 18.99 -0.20
CA LYS A 103 6.15 19.57 -0.12
C LYS A 103 5.10 18.82 -0.94
N ASN A 104 5.54 17.96 -1.86
CA ASN A 104 4.66 17.06 -2.60
C ASN A 104 3.95 16.03 -1.69
N TYR A 105 4.49 15.71 -0.51
CA TYR A 105 3.89 14.75 0.43
C TYR A 105 2.65 15.28 1.13
N PRO A 106 2.65 16.47 1.78
CA PRO A 106 1.42 17.05 2.32
C PRO A 106 0.37 17.28 1.23
N GLU A 107 0.74 17.73 0.02
CA GLU A 107 -0.19 17.83 -1.12
C GLU A 107 -0.92 16.51 -1.40
N SER A 108 -0.18 15.40 -1.45
CA SER A 108 -0.73 14.08 -1.73
C SER A 108 -1.61 13.55 -0.58
N ALA A 109 -1.24 13.85 0.67
CA ALA A 109 -2.04 13.47 1.83
C ALA A 109 -3.36 14.26 1.90
N VAL A 110 -3.32 15.57 1.58
CA VAL A 110 -4.54 16.39 1.45
C VAL A 110 -5.42 15.86 0.32
N ALA A 111 -4.86 15.53 -0.83
CA ALA A 111 -5.61 14.98 -1.95
C ALA A 111 -6.28 13.64 -1.60
N ALA A 112 -5.57 12.77 -0.87
CA ALA A 112 -6.14 11.50 -0.41
C ALA A 112 -7.29 11.70 0.59
N LEU A 113 -7.14 12.61 1.56
CA LEU A 113 -8.18 12.88 2.54
C LEU A 113 -9.40 13.57 1.90
N LYS A 114 -9.19 14.51 0.96
CA LYS A 114 -10.27 15.11 0.18
C LYS A 114 -11.01 14.09 -0.67
N LYS A 115 -10.28 13.15 -1.29
CA LYS A 115 -10.92 12.03 -1.99
C LYS A 115 -11.80 11.19 -1.06
N ALA A 116 -11.36 10.94 0.18
CA ALA A 116 -12.18 10.21 1.14
C ALA A 116 -13.48 10.95 1.50
N VAL A 117 -13.41 12.28 1.61
CA VAL A 117 -14.59 13.14 1.80
C VAL A 117 -15.53 13.05 0.59
N GLU A 118 -15.01 13.15 -0.64
CA GLU A 118 -15.81 12.99 -1.85
C GLU A 118 -16.47 11.60 -1.96
N ASP A 119 -15.73 10.54 -1.62
CA ASP A 119 -16.26 9.18 -1.65
C ASP A 119 -17.38 9.00 -0.62
N TRP A 120 -17.29 9.62 0.56
CA TRP A 120 -18.37 9.63 1.55
C TRP A 120 -19.63 10.33 1.01
N GLU A 121 -19.47 11.52 0.44
CA GLU A 121 -20.59 12.32 -0.09
C GLU A 121 -21.33 11.65 -1.24
N LYS A 122 -20.58 10.95 -2.10
CA LYS A 122 -21.12 10.22 -3.25
C LYS A 122 -21.61 8.82 -2.89
N GLY A 123 -21.44 8.37 -1.65
CA GLY A 123 -21.70 6.99 -1.24
C GLY A 123 -20.79 5.97 -1.96
N ALA A 124 -19.62 6.40 -2.43
CA ALA A 124 -18.65 5.62 -3.21
C ALA A 124 -17.54 5.01 -2.34
N THR A 125 -17.77 4.88 -1.03
CA THR A 125 -16.82 4.22 -0.13
C THR A 125 -16.66 2.73 -0.47
N VAL A 126 -15.49 2.17 -0.16
CA VAL A 126 -15.24 0.74 -0.33
C VAL A 126 -16.20 -0.04 0.56
N PRO A 127 -17.03 -0.95 0.04
CA PRO A 127 -18.05 -1.61 0.84
C PRO A 127 -17.43 -2.72 1.72
N PRO A 128 -17.98 -3.00 2.92
CA PRO A 128 -17.36 -3.90 3.91
C PRO A 128 -17.00 -5.29 3.39
N GLU A 129 -17.81 -5.88 2.50
CA GLU A 129 -17.58 -7.21 1.93
C GLU A 129 -16.33 -7.29 1.04
N LYS A 130 -15.89 -6.15 0.49
CA LYS A 130 -14.65 -6.03 -0.30
C LYS A 130 -13.45 -5.63 0.55
N ARG A 131 -13.64 -5.40 1.85
CA ARG A 131 -12.55 -5.09 2.77
C ARG A 131 -12.04 -6.41 3.33
N VAL A 132 -10.77 -6.69 3.10
CA VAL A 132 -10.08 -7.84 3.65
C VAL A 132 -9.05 -7.31 4.62
N SER A 133 -9.27 -7.56 5.91
CA SER A 133 -8.28 -7.23 6.94
C SER A 133 -7.27 -8.36 7.10
N LYS A 134 -6.12 -8.04 7.71
CA LYS A 134 -5.14 -9.03 8.14
C LYS A 134 -5.77 -10.16 8.95
N ALA A 135 -6.60 -9.81 9.93
CA ALA A 135 -7.23 -10.76 10.84
C ALA A 135 -8.10 -11.76 10.06
N LYS A 136 -8.92 -11.26 9.14
CA LYS A 136 -9.77 -12.10 8.27
C LYS A 136 -8.94 -13.01 7.36
N ALA A 137 -7.83 -12.52 6.82
CA ALA A 137 -6.93 -13.33 5.99
C ALA A 137 -6.25 -14.45 6.80
N LEU A 138 -5.81 -14.17 8.02
CA LEU A 138 -5.20 -15.17 8.89
C LEU A 138 -6.22 -16.17 9.43
N GLU A 139 -7.45 -15.75 9.71
CA GLU A 139 -8.55 -16.66 10.07
C GLU A 139 -8.88 -17.59 8.90
N LEU A 140 -8.96 -17.06 7.67
CA LEU A 140 -9.17 -17.85 6.47
C LEU A 140 -8.09 -18.93 6.32
N LEU A 141 -6.82 -18.53 6.50
CA LEU A 141 -5.68 -19.44 6.46
C LEU A 141 -5.76 -20.50 7.57
N ALA A 142 -6.08 -20.11 8.80
CA ALA A 142 -6.19 -21.04 9.92
C ALA A 142 -7.28 -22.10 9.69
N ASN A 143 -8.39 -21.70 9.08
CA ASN A 143 -9.53 -22.58 8.81
C ASN A 143 -9.31 -23.50 7.60
N GLN A 144 -8.59 -23.05 6.59
CA GLN A 144 -8.45 -23.77 5.31
C GLN A 144 -7.08 -24.41 5.10
N GLY A 145 -6.05 -23.97 5.83
CA GLY A 145 -4.66 -24.36 5.61
C GLY A 145 -4.02 -23.75 4.36
N HIS A 146 -4.75 -22.93 3.59
CA HIS A 146 -4.27 -22.26 2.39
C HIS A 146 -5.01 -20.94 2.13
N LEU A 147 -4.51 -20.17 1.15
CA LEU A 147 -5.11 -18.92 0.66
C LEU A 147 -5.29 -18.93 -0.88
N ARG A 148 -5.41 -20.12 -1.47
CA ARG A 148 -5.68 -20.32 -2.91
C ARG A 148 -6.93 -19.57 -3.33
N GLU A 149 -6.86 -18.90 -4.47
CA GLU A 149 -7.99 -18.17 -5.10
C GLU A 149 -8.64 -17.09 -4.23
N ALA A 150 -8.11 -16.81 -3.04
CA ALA A 150 -8.67 -15.83 -2.12
C ALA A 150 -8.55 -14.42 -2.71
N ASP A 151 -9.63 -13.62 -2.59
CA ASP A 151 -9.51 -12.18 -2.78
C ASP A 151 -8.88 -11.59 -1.53
N LEU A 152 -7.61 -11.23 -1.63
CA LEU A 152 -6.79 -10.58 -0.61
C LEU A 152 -6.29 -9.24 -1.15
N SER A 153 -7.01 -8.65 -2.12
CA SER A 153 -6.58 -7.40 -2.70
C SER A 153 -6.48 -6.36 -1.60
N SER A 154 -5.41 -5.57 -1.66
CA SER A 154 -5.23 -4.47 -0.73
C SER A 154 -5.00 -4.90 0.74
N VAL A 155 -4.87 -6.19 1.07
CA VAL A 155 -4.67 -6.65 2.45
C VAL A 155 -3.34 -6.18 3.04
N MET A 156 -3.32 -5.91 4.35
CA MET A 156 -2.10 -5.63 5.09
C MET A 156 -1.55 -6.86 5.82
N ILE A 157 -0.53 -7.52 5.25
CA ILE A 157 0.13 -8.70 5.81
C ILE A 157 1.63 -8.39 5.92
N GLU A 158 1.97 -7.41 6.76
CA GLU A 158 3.35 -7.01 7.04
C GLU A 158 3.88 -7.71 8.29
N LYS A 159 5.16 -8.12 8.25
CA LYS A 159 5.88 -8.76 9.36
C LYS A 159 5.26 -10.08 9.84
N GLU A 160 4.64 -10.83 8.94
CA GLU A 160 4.04 -12.14 9.24
C GLU A 160 4.93 -13.29 8.77
N ASN A 161 4.76 -14.48 9.36
CA ASN A 161 5.39 -15.72 8.89
C ASN A 161 4.34 -16.59 8.17
N LEU A 162 4.48 -16.69 6.85
CA LEU A 162 3.58 -17.37 5.93
C LEU A 162 4.36 -18.35 5.05
N ASN A 163 5.38 -18.95 5.63
CA ASN A 163 6.22 -19.95 4.96
C ASN A 163 5.40 -21.15 4.50
N GLY A 164 5.62 -21.58 3.27
CA GLY A 164 4.93 -22.73 2.67
C GLY A 164 3.44 -22.53 2.38
N VAL A 165 2.87 -21.34 2.65
CA VAL A 165 1.45 -21.09 2.39
C VAL A 165 1.18 -21.08 0.89
N ASP A 166 0.06 -21.68 0.49
CA ASP A 166 -0.39 -21.72 -0.90
C ASP A 166 -1.33 -20.54 -1.19
N PHE A 167 -0.82 -19.56 -1.94
CA PHE A 167 -1.51 -18.38 -2.48
C PHE A 167 -1.85 -18.53 -3.96
N SER A 168 -1.78 -19.75 -4.52
CA SER A 168 -1.96 -19.93 -5.97
C SER A 168 -3.30 -19.36 -6.44
N HIS A 169 -3.23 -18.59 -7.53
CA HIS A 169 -4.38 -17.88 -8.11
C HIS A 169 -5.08 -16.86 -7.19
N ALA A 170 -4.54 -16.55 -6.01
CA ALA A 170 -5.08 -15.50 -5.16
C ALA A 170 -4.96 -14.11 -5.82
N ASN A 171 -5.83 -13.19 -5.41
CA ASN A 171 -5.74 -11.79 -5.77
C ASN A 171 -5.04 -11.02 -4.64
N LEU A 172 -3.79 -10.64 -4.82
CA LEU A 172 -2.97 -9.83 -3.91
C LEU A 172 -2.63 -8.45 -4.53
N ASN A 173 -3.47 -7.97 -5.46
CA ASN A 173 -3.31 -6.67 -6.08
C ASN A 173 -3.29 -5.55 -5.01
N ASN A 174 -2.28 -4.68 -5.04
CA ASN A 174 -2.02 -3.65 -4.03
C ASN A 174 -1.86 -4.18 -2.59
N ALA A 175 -1.54 -5.47 -2.39
CA ALA A 175 -1.30 -6.01 -1.05
C ALA A 175 0.02 -5.49 -0.46
N PHE A 176 0.04 -5.38 0.87
CA PHE A 176 1.19 -4.95 1.65
C PHE A 176 1.81 -6.18 2.31
N LEU A 177 2.93 -6.64 1.78
CA LEU A 177 3.58 -7.91 2.11
C LEU A 177 5.02 -7.71 2.62
N GLN A 178 5.41 -6.46 2.89
CA GLN A 178 6.77 -6.11 3.26
C GLN A 178 7.21 -6.68 4.62
N ASN A 179 8.49 -7.04 4.68
CA ASN A 179 9.15 -7.62 5.83
C ASN A 179 8.50 -8.92 6.36
N SER A 180 7.68 -9.58 5.56
CA SER A 180 7.08 -10.88 5.88
C SER A 180 7.94 -12.03 5.34
N SER A 181 7.80 -13.22 5.92
CA SER A 181 8.46 -14.44 5.47
C SER A 181 7.48 -15.30 4.67
N PHE A 182 7.85 -15.63 3.44
CA PHE A 182 7.10 -16.47 2.51
C PHE A 182 8.01 -17.57 1.92
N VAL A 183 8.95 -18.08 2.73
CA VAL A 183 9.90 -19.11 2.31
C VAL A 183 9.13 -20.33 1.84
N GLY A 184 9.36 -20.74 0.58
CA GLY A 184 8.67 -21.87 -0.03
C GLY A 184 7.18 -21.67 -0.28
N ALA A 185 6.64 -20.45 -0.14
CA ALA A 185 5.24 -20.18 -0.43
C ALA A 185 4.94 -20.34 -1.93
N ASN A 186 3.69 -20.70 -2.24
CA ASN A 186 3.24 -20.87 -3.62
C ASN A 186 2.42 -19.66 -4.09
N PHE A 187 3.01 -18.81 -4.94
CA PHE A 187 2.36 -17.69 -5.61
C PHE A 187 2.06 -17.97 -7.10
N SER A 188 1.98 -19.25 -7.50
CA SER A 188 1.76 -19.58 -8.91
C SER A 188 0.43 -19.00 -9.42
N GLY A 189 0.48 -18.24 -10.51
CA GLY A 189 -0.70 -17.60 -11.11
C GLY A 189 -1.36 -16.52 -10.25
N THR A 190 -0.73 -16.10 -9.15
CA THR A 190 -1.26 -15.05 -8.26
C THR A 190 -1.22 -13.69 -8.94
N ASN A 191 -2.26 -12.87 -8.74
CA ASN A 191 -2.24 -11.47 -9.12
C ASN A 191 -1.54 -10.64 -8.04
N LEU A 192 -0.29 -10.24 -8.28
CA LEU A 192 0.55 -9.43 -7.38
C LEU A 192 0.75 -8.01 -7.91
N ARG A 193 -0.13 -7.53 -8.80
CA ARG A 193 0.02 -6.20 -9.39
C ARG A 193 0.10 -5.12 -8.32
N ALA A 194 1.05 -4.21 -8.47
CA ALA A 194 1.27 -3.13 -7.52
C ALA A 194 1.38 -3.58 -6.05
N SER A 195 1.72 -4.85 -5.79
CA SER A 195 1.96 -5.34 -4.43
C SER A 195 3.33 -4.90 -3.92
N PHE A 196 3.48 -4.91 -2.61
CA PHE A 196 4.67 -4.41 -1.93
C PHE A 196 5.32 -5.52 -1.13
N LEU A 197 6.42 -6.03 -1.64
CA LEU A 197 7.22 -7.15 -1.11
C LEU A 197 8.58 -6.67 -0.60
N ASN A 198 8.75 -5.37 -0.34
CA ASN A 198 10.03 -4.82 0.09
C ASN A 198 10.54 -5.53 1.36
N GLY A 199 11.79 -5.98 1.34
CA GLY A 199 12.39 -6.70 2.46
C GLY A 199 11.72 -8.05 2.80
N ALA A 200 10.83 -8.57 1.97
CA ALA A 200 10.21 -9.88 2.20
C ALA A 200 11.23 -11.00 1.98
N ASP A 201 11.14 -12.05 2.78
CA ASP A 201 11.90 -13.29 2.55
C ASP A 201 11.09 -14.22 1.65
N LEU A 202 11.47 -14.27 0.37
CA LEU A 202 10.81 -15.01 -0.70
C LEU A 202 11.62 -16.22 -1.15
N ARG A 203 12.59 -16.67 -0.34
CA ARG A 203 13.48 -17.77 -0.73
C ARG A 203 12.67 -19.02 -1.07
N LYS A 204 13.01 -19.67 -2.18
CA LYS A 204 12.32 -20.88 -2.67
C LYS A 204 10.82 -20.69 -2.97
N ALA A 205 10.30 -19.46 -3.02
CA ALA A 205 8.91 -19.22 -3.35
C ALA A 205 8.66 -19.48 -4.85
N ASN A 206 7.44 -19.94 -5.18
CA ASN A 206 7.04 -20.22 -6.55
C ASN A 206 6.19 -19.06 -7.10
N PHE A 207 6.71 -18.27 -8.04
CA PHE A 207 6.01 -17.18 -8.73
C PHE A 207 5.61 -17.55 -10.17
N ARG A 208 5.62 -18.83 -10.55
CA ARG A 208 5.34 -19.23 -11.94
C ARG A 208 4.01 -18.68 -12.44
N GLY A 209 4.04 -17.92 -13.54
CA GLY A 209 2.85 -17.30 -14.12
C GLY A 209 2.17 -16.22 -13.26
N ALA A 210 2.79 -15.79 -12.15
CA ALA A 210 2.26 -14.70 -11.33
C ALA A 210 2.33 -13.36 -12.08
N ASP A 211 1.46 -12.42 -11.75
CA ASP A 211 1.46 -11.07 -12.33
C ASP A 211 2.11 -10.06 -11.37
N LEU A 212 3.37 -9.70 -11.61
CA LEU A 212 4.17 -8.80 -10.78
C LEU A 212 4.26 -7.37 -11.34
N ARG A 213 3.42 -6.99 -12.31
CA ARG A 213 3.44 -5.64 -12.89
C ARG A 213 3.26 -4.57 -11.81
N TRP A 214 4.11 -3.53 -11.84
CA TRP A 214 4.22 -2.50 -10.79
C TRP A 214 4.57 -3.00 -9.38
N ALA A 215 4.87 -4.28 -9.16
CA ALA A 215 5.23 -4.79 -7.84
C ALA A 215 6.59 -4.24 -7.39
N LYS A 216 6.75 -4.00 -6.09
CA LYS A 216 8.01 -3.52 -5.50
C LYS A 216 8.62 -4.62 -4.63
N LEU A 217 9.83 -5.07 -4.97
CA LEU A 217 10.57 -6.13 -4.30
C LEU A 217 11.96 -5.66 -3.81
N ALA A 218 12.15 -4.34 -3.63
CA ALA A 218 13.44 -3.80 -3.20
C ALA A 218 13.85 -4.40 -1.84
N GLY A 219 15.07 -4.92 -1.75
CA GLY A 219 15.60 -5.60 -0.58
C GLY A 219 14.97 -6.96 -0.26
N ALA A 220 14.05 -7.49 -1.07
CA ALA A 220 13.53 -8.83 -0.85
C ALA A 220 14.63 -9.89 -1.03
N ASP A 221 14.59 -11.00 -0.29
CA ASP A 221 15.46 -12.14 -0.53
C ASP A 221 14.74 -13.14 -1.44
N ILE A 222 15.25 -13.33 -2.66
CA ILE A 222 14.64 -14.17 -3.69
C ILE A 222 15.48 -15.42 -4.00
N GLU A 223 16.42 -15.80 -3.12
CA GLU A 223 17.29 -16.95 -3.36
C GLU A 223 16.48 -18.23 -3.64
N GLY A 224 16.69 -18.83 -4.82
CA GLY A 224 16.02 -20.05 -5.25
C GLY A 224 14.53 -19.91 -5.58
N ALA A 225 13.99 -18.69 -5.64
CA ALA A 225 12.61 -18.46 -6.09
C ALA A 225 12.45 -18.70 -7.60
N ASP A 226 11.30 -19.23 -8.03
CA ASP A 226 11.00 -19.50 -9.44
C ASP A 226 10.06 -18.43 -10.02
N PHE A 227 10.60 -17.58 -10.90
CA PHE A 227 9.84 -16.54 -11.62
C PHE A 227 9.46 -16.94 -13.06
N THR A 228 9.62 -18.21 -13.44
CA THR A 228 9.40 -18.66 -14.82
C THR A 228 8.00 -18.30 -15.32
N GLY A 229 7.93 -17.53 -16.41
CA GLY A 229 6.67 -17.11 -17.03
C GLY A 229 5.86 -16.10 -16.21
N ALA A 230 6.39 -15.59 -15.10
CA ALA A 230 5.76 -14.48 -14.39
C ALA A 230 5.77 -13.21 -15.25
N LEU A 231 4.82 -12.30 -15.03
CA LEU A 231 4.68 -11.07 -15.80
C LEU A 231 5.36 -9.90 -15.09
N TYR A 232 6.11 -9.09 -15.83
CA TYR A 232 6.69 -7.83 -15.34
C TYR A 232 6.49 -6.67 -16.32
N ASP A 233 6.70 -5.45 -15.84
CA ASP A 233 6.68 -4.23 -16.65
C ASP A 233 7.74 -3.22 -16.18
N ILE A 234 7.75 -2.03 -16.78
CA ILE A 234 8.67 -0.93 -16.42
C ILE A 234 8.53 -0.46 -14.97
N GLY A 235 7.41 -0.78 -14.32
CA GLY A 235 7.13 -0.42 -12.94
C GLY A 235 7.55 -1.47 -11.94
N THR A 236 7.91 -2.68 -12.39
CA THR A 236 8.35 -3.77 -11.52
C THR A 236 9.74 -3.42 -10.97
N ARG A 237 9.89 -3.33 -9.65
CA ARG A 237 11.14 -2.89 -9.00
C ARG A 237 11.81 -4.04 -8.25
N VAL A 238 13.05 -4.32 -8.59
CA VAL A 238 13.93 -5.29 -7.91
C VAL A 238 15.28 -4.66 -7.63
N ASP A 239 16.09 -5.27 -6.76
CA ASP A 239 17.47 -4.83 -6.57
C ASP A 239 18.30 -5.09 -7.83
N GLN A 240 19.34 -4.28 -8.07
CA GLN A 240 20.21 -4.44 -9.25
C GLN A 240 20.80 -5.87 -9.36
N LYS A 241 21.16 -6.48 -8.22
CA LYS A 241 21.68 -7.86 -8.16
C LYS A 241 20.66 -8.93 -8.56
N GLN A 242 19.38 -8.58 -8.64
CA GLN A 242 18.25 -9.47 -8.91
C GLN A 242 17.70 -9.33 -10.33
N MET A 243 18.24 -8.43 -11.15
CA MET A 243 17.73 -8.18 -12.50
C MET A 243 17.74 -9.42 -13.41
N TYR A 244 18.56 -10.43 -13.09
CA TYR A 244 18.62 -11.71 -13.81
C TYR A 244 17.27 -12.44 -13.87
N ILE A 245 16.34 -12.19 -12.94
CA ILE A 245 15.03 -12.85 -12.96
C ILE A 245 14.23 -12.47 -14.21
N PHE A 246 14.48 -11.30 -14.81
CA PHE A 246 13.75 -10.86 -15.99
C PHE A 246 14.03 -11.74 -17.22
N ASP A 247 15.12 -12.51 -17.23
CA ASP A 247 15.47 -13.42 -18.32
C ASP A 247 14.50 -14.62 -18.41
N VAL A 248 13.82 -14.96 -17.31
CA VAL A 248 12.83 -16.06 -17.26
C VAL A 248 11.39 -15.56 -17.16
N MET A 249 11.20 -14.25 -17.02
CA MET A 249 9.88 -13.61 -16.96
C MET A 249 9.42 -13.15 -18.34
N THR A 250 8.14 -12.86 -18.47
CA THR A 250 7.54 -12.29 -19.68
C THR A 250 7.19 -10.83 -19.45
N LYS A 251 7.73 -9.93 -20.26
CA LYS A 251 7.36 -8.50 -20.20
C LYS A 251 5.92 -8.34 -20.70
N ALA A 252 5.07 -7.67 -19.92
CA ALA A 252 3.67 -7.40 -20.26
C ALA A 252 3.27 -5.98 -19.84
N GLY A 253 2.61 -5.22 -20.73
CA GLY A 253 2.12 -3.86 -20.43
C GLY A 253 2.30 -2.91 -21.62
N LYS A 254 1.41 -1.91 -21.73
CA LYS A 254 1.32 -0.94 -22.83
C LYS A 254 2.31 0.23 -22.74
N ASP A 255 3.47 0.03 -22.11
CA ASP A 255 4.60 0.97 -22.18
C ASP A 255 5.76 0.29 -22.92
N LEU A 256 5.47 -0.07 -24.18
CA LEU A 256 6.47 0.04 -25.22
C LEU A 256 6.79 1.54 -25.28
N TYR A 257 8.01 1.94 -24.94
CA TYR A 257 8.63 2.98 -25.74
C TYR A 257 8.67 2.39 -27.15
N VAL A 258 7.58 2.56 -27.90
CA VAL A 258 7.65 2.51 -29.34
C VAL A 258 8.57 3.65 -29.68
N SER A 259 9.70 3.25 -30.23
CA SER A 259 10.72 4.06 -30.87
C SER A 259 10.12 5.26 -31.59
N THR A 260 10.82 6.39 -31.45
CA THR A 260 10.95 7.38 -32.52
C THR A 260 11.15 6.72 -33.90
N GLU A 261 10.66 7.37 -34.95
CA GLU A 261 10.56 6.98 -36.38
C GLU A 261 9.13 6.49 -36.73
N GLU A 262 8.29 7.20 -37.50
CA GLU A 262 8.50 8.10 -38.65
C GLU A 262 7.94 9.53 -38.48
#